data_AF-A0AAU5PI32-F1
#
_entry.id   AF-A0AAU5PI32-F1
#
_cell.length_a   1.000
_cell.length_b   1.000
_cell.length_c   1.000
_cell.angle_alpha   90.00
_cell.angle_beta   90.00
_cell.angle_gamma   90.00
#
_symmetry.space_group_name_H-M   'P 1'
#
loop_
_entity.id
_entity.type
_entity.pdbx_description
1 polymer ?
#
loop_
_entity_poly.entity_id
_entity_poly.type
_entity_poly.pdbx_seq_one_letter_code
_entity_poly.pdbx_strand_id
1 'polypeptide(L)'
;MTVKQLGLPELVDTCLELGVPGVGLWREPVQSYGVEAAAKLVRDAGLTVTTLCRGGFLTALDPAERARALDDNRRAVDEAATLGTDTLVLVSGGLPAGSKDLHGARERIADALGELGPYAEERGVRLAIEPLHPMYASDRCVVSTLTQALDLAERFPAQQVGVTVDTYHIWWDDRAPEQIARAGAGGRIHTFQLADWTTPLPEGVLNGRGQIGDGAIDMREWLSYVEAAGYTGSIEVELFNDGLWARDGREVLAETAARFMEHVLR
;
A
#
# COMPACT_ATOMS: atom_id res chain seq x y z
N MET A 1 3.25 -0.69 11.29
CA MET A 1 3.83 0.65 11.02
C MET A 1 5.07 0.50 10.17
N THR A 2 5.49 1.55 9.47
CA THR A 2 6.74 1.56 8.69
C THR A 2 7.92 1.81 9.62
N VAL A 3 8.65 0.77 10.00
CA VAL A 3 9.80 0.89 10.91
C VAL A 3 11.10 0.85 10.09
N LYS A 4 11.73 2.00 9.86
CA LYS A 4 13.02 2.07 9.12
C LYS A 4 14.22 1.72 10.00
N GLN A 5 14.05 1.77 11.32
CA GLN A 5 15.11 1.59 12.29
C GLN A 5 15.52 0.13 12.47
N LEU A 6 14.65 -0.81 12.12
CA LEU A 6 14.86 -2.24 12.35
C LEU A 6 15.22 -2.95 11.05
N GLY A 7 16.27 -3.77 11.10
CA GLY A 7 16.52 -4.75 10.03
C GLY A 7 15.43 -5.82 10.00
N LEU A 8 15.33 -6.59 8.91
CA LEU A 8 14.29 -7.64 8.80
C LEU A 8 14.30 -8.65 9.98
N PRO A 9 15.45 -9.17 10.46
CA PRO A 9 15.45 -10.07 11.63
C PRO A 9 14.88 -9.40 12.88
N GLU A 10 15.30 -8.16 13.18
CA GLU A 10 14.83 -7.42 14.36
C GLU A 10 13.35 -7.06 14.26
N LEU A 11 12.86 -6.72 13.05
CA LEU A 11 11.45 -6.49 12.80
C LEU A 11 10.63 -7.75 13.09
N VAL A 12 11.08 -8.91 12.60
CA VAL A 12 10.42 -10.20 12.81
C VAL A 12 10.38 -10.54 14.30
N ASP A 13 11.52 -10.47 14.99
CA ASP A 13 11.61 -10.76 16.43
C ASP A 13 10.69 -9.83 17.24
N THR A 14 10.68 -8.54 16.90
CA THR A 14 9.83 -7.56 17.61
C THR A 14 8.34 -7.79 17.34
N CYS A 15 7.95 -8.16 16.11
CA CYS A 15 6.56 -8.55 15.83
C CYS A 15 6.12 -9.78 16.64
N LEU A 16 6.99 -10.79 16.78
CA LEU A 16 6.70 -11.98 17.58
C LEU A 16 6.53 -11.66 19.06
N GLU A 17 7.42 -10.84 19.63
CA GLU A 17 7.33 -10.41 21.03
C GLU A 17 6.04 -9.63 21.32
N LEU A 18 5.59 -8.82 20.37
CA LEU A 18 4.39 -7.99 20.49
C LEU A 18 3.10 -8.73 20.09
N GLY A 19 3.20 -9.95 19.55
CA GLY A 19 2.05 -10.71 19.06
C GLY A 19 1.41 -10.13 17.79
N VAL A 20 2.18 -9.40 16.98
CA VAL A 20 1.73 -8.87 15.68
C VAL A 20 1.82 -10.01 14.64
N PRO A 21 0.70 -10.47 14.05
CA PRO A 21 0.69 -11.71 13.27
C PRO A 21 1.16 -11.56 11.82
N GLY A 22 1.25 -10.33 11.30
CA GLY A 22 1.59 -10.08 9.91
C GLY A 22 2.27 -8.74 9.66
N VAL A 23 2.96 -8.64 8.53
CA VAL A 23 3.76 -7.49 8.15
C VAL A 23 3.70 -7.22 6.65
N GLY A 24 3.46 -5.97 6.28
CA GLY A 24 3.66 -5.47 4.92
C GLY A 24 5.14 -5.16 4.72
N LEU A 25 5.74 -5.65 3.65
CA LEU A 25 7.18 -5.51 3.40
C LEU A 25 7.47 -4.52 2.28
N TRP A 26 8.62 -3.86 2.36
CA TRP A 26 9.13 -3.00 1.29
C TRP A 26 10.15 -3.75 0.43
N ARG A 27 10.07 -3.57 -0.89
CA ARG A 27 10.99 -4.22 -1.85
C ARG A 27 12.46 -3.94 -1.56
N GLU A 28 12.82 -2.70 -1.22
CA GLU A 28 14.23 -2.32 -1.01
C GLU A 28 14.88 -3.07 0.17
N PRO A 29 14.32 -3.09 1.40
CA PRO A 29 14.85 -3.93 2.48
C PRO A 29 14.86 -5.43 2.14
N VAL A 30 13.82 -5.93 1.46
CA VAL A 30 13.75 -7.34 1.03
C VAL A 30 14.88 -7.68 0.06
N GLN A 31 15.09 -6.86 -0.96
CA GLN A 31 16.15 -7.05 -1.95
C GLN A 31 17.54 -6.94 -1.30
N SER A 32 17.72 -6.00 -0.37
CA SER A 32 18.97 -5.80 0.36
C SER A 32 19.34 -7.00 1.24
N TYR A 33 18.33 -7.63 1.88
CA TYR A 33 18.52 -8.85 2.66
C TYR A 33 18.61 -10.11 1.79
N GLY A 34 18.00 -10.08 0.61
CA GLY A 34 17.81 -11.20 -0.31
C GLY A 34 16.39 -11.75 -0.22
N VAL A 35 15.69 -11.79 -1.35
CA VAL A 35 14.26 -12.15 -1.45
C VAL A 35 13.97 -13.52 -0.81
N GLU A 36 14.73 -14.55 -1.20
CA GLU A 36 14.54 -15.92 -0.65
C GLU A 36 14.88 -16.02 0.84
N ALA A 37 15.90 -15.29 1.28
CA ALA A 37 16.28 -15.25 2.69
C ALA A 37 15.21 -14.55 3.53
N ALA A 38 14.65 -13.44 3.03
CA ALA A 38 13.55 -12.72 3.67
C ALA A 38 12.29 -13.60 3.77
N ALA A 39 11.94 -14.28 2.67
CA ALA A 39 10.81 -15.18 2.63
C ALA A 39 10.96 -16.35 3.61
N LYS A 40 12.17 -16.94 3.70
CA LYS A 40 12.47 -17.98 4.69
C LYS A 40 12.38 -17.45 6.12
N LEU A 41 12.96 -16.29 6.40
CA LEU A 41 12.95 -15.67 7.73
C LEU A 41 11.51 -15.49 8.25
N VAL A 42 10.65 -14.88 7.44
CA VAL A 42 9.26 -14.58 7.82
C VAL A 42 8.42 -15.86 7.96
N ARG A 43 8.59 -16.84 7.05
CA ARG A 43 7.91 -18.14 7.15
C ARG A 43 8.34 -18.95 8.38
N ASP A 44 9.64 -19.02 8.67
CA ASP A 44 10.17 -19.76 9.82
C ASP A 44 9.66 -19.17 11.15
N ALA A 45 9.43 -17.85 11.18
CA ALA A 45 8.82 -17.14 12.30
C ALA A 45 7.30 -17.34 12.41
N GLY A 46 6.64 -17.86 11.37
CA GLY A 46 5.18 -18.01 11.34
C GLY A 46 4.42 -16.68 11.14
N LEU A 47 5.10 -15.63 10.67
CA LEU A 47 4.48 -14.35 10.34
C LEU A 47 3.90 -14.39 8.92
N THR A 48 2.77 -13.71 8.72
CA THR A 48 2.18 -13.54 7.38
C THR A 48 2.77 -12.31 6.71
N VAL A 49 3.25 -12.43 5.47
CA VAL A 49 3.51 -11.27 4.62
C VAL A 49 2.17 -10.79 4.06
N THR A 50 1.68 -9.66 4.54
CA THR A 50 0.33 -9.17 4.21
C THR A 50 0.30 -8.52 2.84
N THR A 51 1.30 -7.71 2.50
CA THR A 51 1.49 -7.09 1.18
C THR A 51 2.97 -6.90 0.85
N LEU A 52 3.25 -6.63 -0.42
CA LEU A 52 4.54 -6.09 -0.87
C LEU A 52 4.37 -4.65 -1.40
N CYS A 53 5.10 -3.71 -0.83
CA CYS A 53 5.23 -2.33 -1.27
C CYS A 53 6.57 -2.12 -2.01
N ARG A 54 6.59 -1.79 -3.30
CA ARG A 54 5.46 -1.56 -4.20
C ARG A 54 5.90 -1.78 -5.65
N GLY A 55 4.94 -2.07 -6.50
CA GLY A 55 5.06 -1.89 -7.95
C GLY A 55 4.64 -0.47 -8.36
N GLY A 56 4.27 -0.32 -9.63
CA GLY A 56 3.74 0.91 -10.22
C GLY A 56 4.75 1.65 -11.09
N PHE A 57 4.72 2.99 -11.05
CA PHE A 57 5.51 3.89 -11.91
C PHE A 57 5.31 3.63 -13.43
N LEU A 58 4.05 3.53 -13.86
CA LEU A 58 3.62 3.04 -15.18
C LEU A 58 3.26 4.16 -16.17
N THR A 59 3.61 5.41 -15.86
CA THR A 59 3.14 6.58 -16.61
C THR A 59 4.08 7.05 -17.71
N ALA A 60 5.25 6.43 -17.90
CA ALA A 60 6.28 6.88 -18.83
C ALA A 60 5.79 7.02 -20.29
N LEU A 61 6.35 8.00 -21.02
CA LEU A 61 6.04 8.22 -22.44
C LEU A 61 6.99 7.43 -23.35
N ASP A 62 8.26 7.36 -22.98
CA ASP A 62 9.29 6.69 -23.75
C ASP A 62 9.05 5.16 -23.76
N PRO A 63 9.03 4.50 -24.93
CA PRO A 63 8.79 3.06 -25.01
C PRO A 63 9.79 2.20 -24.23
N ALA A 64 11.07 2.60 -24.15
CA ALA A 64 12.07 1.86 -23.40
C ALA A 64 11.91 2.05 -21.89
N GLU A 65 11.51 3.23 -21.43
CA GLU A 65 11.09 3.47 -20.05
C GLU A 65 9.87 2.63 -19.67
N ARG A 66 8.85 2.58 -20.55
CA ARG A 66 7.66 1.73 -20.33
C ARG A 66 8.02 0.27 -20.21
N ALA A 67 8.85 -0.26 -21.11
CA ALA A 67 9.32 -1.64 -21.05
C ALA A 67 10.07 -1.94 -19.74
N ARG A 68 10.97 -1.04 -19.31
CA ARG A 68 11.68 -1.17 -18.03
C ARG A 68 10.73 -1.15 -16.83
N ALA A 69 9.71 -0.30 -16.83
CA ALA A 69 8.71 -0.25 -15.77
C ALA A 69 7.91 -1.56 -15.71
N LEU A 70 7.49 -2.11 -16.86
CA LEU A 70 6.82 -3.41 -16.92
C LEU A 70 7.70 -4.54 -16.40
N ASP A 71 8.97 -4.60 -16.80
CA ASP A 71 9.90 -5.62 -16.33
C ASP A 71 10.17 -5.51 -14.83
N ASP A 72 10.22 -4.29 -14.28
CA ASP A 72 10.33 -4.10 -12.84
C ASP A 72 9.09 -4.56 -12.07
N ASN A 73 7.90 -4.33 -12.63
CA ASN A 73 6.65 -4.80 -12.04
C ASN A 73 6.52 -6.32 -12.12
N ARG A 74 6.98 -6.97 -13.21
CA ARG A 74 7.06 -8.44 -13.28
C ARG A 74 7.96 -8.99 -12.18
N ARG A 75 9.13 -8.38 -11.95
CA ARG A 75 10.00 -8.74 -10.82
C ARG A 75 9.32 -8.52 -9.47
N ALA A 76 8.60 -7.41 -9.29
CA ALA A 76 7.85 -7.14 -8.06
C ALA A 76 6.77 -8.21 -7.80
N VAL A 77 6.11 -8.70 -8.84
CA VAL A 77 5.16 -9.82 -8.76
C VAL A 77 5.88 -11.12 -8.36
N ASP A 78 7.01 -11.44 -9.00
CA ASP A 78 7.81 -12.63 -8.64
C ASP A 78 8.28 -12.55 -7.18
N GLU A 79 8.74 -11.37 -6.74
CA GLU A 79 9.13 -11.11 -5.34
C GLU A 79 7.97 -11.32 -4.37
N ALA A 80 6.77 -10.82 -4.69
CA ALA A 80 5.57 -11.02 -3.88
C ALA A 80 5.22 -12.50 -3.74
N ALA A 81 5.25 -13.25 -4.85
CA ALA A 81 5.01 -14.68 -4.87
C ALA A 81 6.05 -15.45 -4.03
N THR A 82 7.34 -15.12 -4.16
CA THR A 82 8.41 -15.74 -3.33
C THR A 82 8.22 -15.48 -1.85
N LEU A 83 7.82 -14.25 -1.47
CA LEU A 83 7.52 -13.88 -0.09
C LEU A 83 6.24 -14.56 0.45
N GLY A 84 5.41 -15.12 -0.42
CA GLY A 84 4.17 -15.80 -0.06
C GLY A 84 3.00 -14.84 0.20
N THR A 85 3.07 -13.60 -0.27
CA THR A 85 1.93 -12.68 -0.28
C THR A 85 1.21 -12.74 -1.62
N ASP A 86 -0.10 -12.58 -1.58
CA ASP A 86 -0.96 -12.55 -2.77
C ASP A 86 -1.28 -11.13 -3.24
N THR A 87 -0.65 -10.09 -2.66
CA THR A 87 -1.01 -8.69 -2.92
C THR A 87 0.21 -7.81 -3.13
N LEU A 88 0.32 -7.22 -4.31
CA LEU A 88 1.29 -6.19 -4.67
C LEU A 88 0.61 -4.82 -4.72
N VAL A 89 1.03 -3.91 -3.85
CA VAL A 89 0.54 -2.51 -3.85
C VAL A 89 1.18 -1.74 -4.99
N LEU A 90 0.39 -0.93 -5.70
CA LEU A 90 0.84 -0.14 -6.85
C LEU A 90 0.75 1.36 -6.58
N VAL A 91 1.91 2.01 -6.50
CA VAL A 91 2.01 3.48 -6.61
C VAL A 91 2.17 3.83 -8.08
N SER A 92 1.08 4.18 -8.75
CA SER A 92 0.98 4.07 -10.21
C SER A 92 1.90 5.01 -11.03
N GLY A 93 2.48 6.05 -10.42
CA GLY A 93 3.39 7.00 -11.08
C GLY A 93 2.79 8.39 -11.28
N GLY A 94 3.64 9.42 -11.19
CA GLY A 94 3.27 10.83 -11.43
C GLY A 94 3.20 11.19 -12.92
N LEU A 95 3.19 12.48 -13.24
CA LEU A 95 3.26 12.94 -14.62
C LEU A 95 4.69 12.78 -15.17
N PRO A 96 4.85 12.28 -16.41
CA PRO A 96 6.14 12.31 -17.10
C PRO A 96 6.68 13.73 -17.21
N ALA A 97 8.01 13.87 -17.21
CA ALA A 97 8.67 15.16 -17.34
C ALA A 97 8.15 15.95 -18.57
N GLY A 98 7.70 17.17 -18.33
CA GLY A 98 7.14 18.05 -19.37
C GLY A 98 5.69 17.75 -19.80
N SER A 99 5.10 16.64 -19.35
CA SER A 99 3.70 16.32 -19.63
C SER A 99 2.74 17.06 -18.70
N LYS A 100 1.56 17.39 -19.23
CA LYS A 100 0.40 17.90 -18.47
C LYS A 100 -0.83 17.01 -18.64
N ASP A 101 -0.66 15.87 -19.31
CA ASP A 101 -1.75 14.98 -19.70
C ASP A 101 -2.02 13.94 -18.62
N LEU A 102 -2.83 14.32 -17.63
CA LEU A 102 -3.28 13.44 -16.55
C LEU A 102 -4.13 12.27 -17.10
N HIS A 103 -4.94 12.53 -18.12
CA HIS A 103 -5.80 11.50 -18.69
C HIS A 103 -4.96 10.42 -19.37
N GLY A 104 -4.06 10.79 -20.28
CA GLY A 104 -3.18 9.83 -20.93
C GLY A 104 -2.23 9.13 -19.95
N ALA A 105 -1.81 9.79 -18.86
CA ALA A 105 -1.05 9.11 -17.80
C ALA A 105 -1.85 7.97 -17.13
N ARG A 106 -3.15 8.19 -16.88
CA ARG A 106 -4.05 7.14 -16.35
C ARG A 106 -4.33 6.04 -17.37
N GLU A 107 -4.50 6.37 -18.64
CA GLU A 107 -4.68 5.35 -19.69
C GLU A 107 -3.44 4.48 -19.86
N ARG A 108 -2.21 5.03 -19.71
CA ARG A 108 -0.99 4.20 -19.71
C ARG A 108 -0.90 3.25 -18.52
N ILE A 109 -1.47 3.62 -17.37
CA ILE A 109 -1.63 2.70 -16.23
C ILE A 109 -2.57 1.55 -16.63
N ALA A 110 -3.70 1.85 -17.27
CA ALA A 110 -4.61 0.81 -17.76
C ALA A 110 -3.94 -0.13 -18.78
N ASP A 111 -3.20 0.41 -19.76
CA ASP A 111 -2.44 -0.40 -20.72
C ASP A 111 -1.50 -1.39 -20.01
N ALA A 112 -0.74 -0.89 -19.02
CA ALA A 112 0.21 -1.70 -18.27
C ALA A 112 -0.49 -2.75 -17.39
N LEU A 113 -1.63 -2.43 -16.78
CA LEU A 113 -2.45 -3.40 -16.03
C LEU A 113 -2.98 -4.52 -16.94
N GLY A 114 -3.28 -4.22 -18.21
CA GLY A 114 -3.65 -5.22 -19.21
C GLY A 114 -2.56 -6.25 -19.49
N GLU A 115 -1.28 -5.86 -19.34
CA GLU A 115 -0.15 -6.78 -19.45
C GLU A 115 0.20 -7.48 -18.13
N LEU A 116 0.15 -6.74 -17.02
CA LEU A 116 0.59 -7.23 -15.71
C LEU A 116 -0.46 -8.10 -15.00
N GLY A 117 -1.74 -7.84 -15.21
CA GLY A 117 -2.85 -8.56 -14.55
C GLY A 117 -2.80 -10.07 -14.78
N PRO A 118 -2.76 -10.56 -16.03
CA PRO A 118 -2.63 -11.99 -16.32
C PRO A 118 -1.32 -12.60 -15.76
N TYR A 119 -0.21 -11.88 -15.87
CA TYR A 119 1.09 -12.34 -15.36
C TYR A 119 1.10 -12.51 -13.83
N ALA A 120 0.43 -11.60 -13.12
CA ALA A 120 0.28 -11.64 -11.67
C ALA A 120 -0.65 -12.79 -11.24
N GLU A 121 -1.78 -12.98 -11.93
CA GLU A 121 -2.72 -14.07 -11.65
C GLU A 121 -2.06 -15.45 -11.79
N GLU A 122 -1.23 -15.67 -12.82
CA GLU A 122 -0.46 -16.92 -12.98
C GLU A 122 0.45 -17.25 -11.78
N ARG A 123 0.82 -16.24 -10.99
CA ARG A 123 1.68 -16.35 -9.80
C ARG A 123 0.89 -16.25 -8.50
N GLY A 124 -0.44 -16.19 -8.57
CA GLY A 124 -1.31 -16.03 -7.40
C GLY A 124 -1.20 -14.66 -6.75
N VAL A 125 -0.77 -13.63 -7.49
CA VAL A 125 -0.62 -12.26 -6.99
C VAL A 125 -1.70 -11.36 -7.62
N ARG A 126 -2.27 -10.51 -6.78
CA ARG A 126 -3.27 -9.50 -7.11
C ARG A 126 -2.61 -8.13 -7.09
N LEU A 127 -3.03 -7.25 -8.00
CA LEU A 127 -2.53 -5.88 -8.13
C LEU A 127 -3.50 -4.92 -7.46
N ALA A 128 -3.05 -4.27 -6.38
CA ALA A 128 -3.86 -3.30 -5.64
C ALA A 128 -3.46 -1.88 -6.04
N ILE A 129 -4.32 -1.19 -6.80
CA ILE A 129 -4.11 0.22 -7.14
C ILE A 129 -4.30 1.05 -5.88
N GLU A 130 -3.24 1.75 -5.47
CA GLU A 130 -3.30 2.67 -4.34
C GLU A 130 -3.55 4.09 -4.84
N PRO A 131 -4.77 4.65 -4.66
CA PRO A 131 -4.96 6.07 -4.85
C PRO A 131 -4.17 6.82 -3.77
N LEU A 132 -3.33 7.76 -4.19
CA LEU A 132 -2.54 8.59 -3.27
C LEU A 132 -3.19 9.95 -3.09
N HIS A 133 -2.96 10.59 -1.93
CA HIS A 133 -3.48 11.93 -1.68
C HIS A 133 -3.19 12.89 -2.86
N PRO A 134 -4.12 13.77 -3.30
CA PRO A 134 -3.95 14.64 -4.47
C PRO A 134 -2.70 15.53 -4.50
N MET A 135 -2.04 15.73 -3.35
CA MET A 135 -0.77 16.46 -3.25
C MET A 135 0.37 15.75 -3.99
N TYR A 136 0.23 14.45 -4.23
CA TYR A 136 1.20 13.59 -4.89
C TYR A 136 0.94 13.39 -6.39
N ALA A 137 -0.11 14.04 -6.93
CA ALA A 137 -0.57 13.82 -8.30
C ALA A 137 0.49 14.16 -9.36
N SER A 138 1.34 15.15 -9.09
CA SER A 138 2.33 15.62 -10.05
C SER A 138 3.50 14.66 -10.23
N ASP A 139 3.94 13.97 -9.17
CA ASP A 139 5.27 13.36 -9.11
C ASP A 139 5.28 11.91 -8.60
N ARG A 140 4.23 11.43 -7.93
CA ARG A 140 4.17 10.04 -7.43
C ARG A 140 3.01 9.22 -7.96
N CYS A 141 1.80 9.77 -8.03
CA CYS A 141 0.64 8.98 -8.46
C CYS A 141 -0.49 9.86 -9.01
N VAL A 142 -0.76 9.75 -10.31
CA VAL A 142 -1.86 10.47 -10.97
C VAL A 142 -3.27 9.97 -10.62
N VAL A 143 -3.37 8.86 -9.86
CA VAL A 143 -4.65 8.31 -9.35
C VAL A 143 -4.81 8.77 -7.90
N SER A 144 -5.85 9.56 -7.61
CA SER A 144 -5.93 10.27 -6.32
C SER A 144 -7.22 10.08 -5.53
N THR A 145 -8.15 9.28 -6.04
CA THR A 145 -9.42 8.97 -5.34
C THR A 145 -9.74 7.50 -5.55
N LEU A 146 -10.52 6.91 -4.65
CA LEU A 146 -11.04 5.55 -4.84
C LEU A 146 -11.91 5.45 -6.10
N THR A 147 -12.66 6.50 -6.47
CA THR A 147 -13.43 6.53 -7.73
C THR A 147 -12.50 6.30 -8.92
N GLN A 148 -11.41 7.05 -9.02
CA GLN A 148 -10.45 6.90 -10.14
C GLN A 148 -9.77 5.53 -10.14
N ALA A 149 -9.41 5.00 -8.96
CA ALA A 149 -8.79 3.69 -8.85
C ALA A 149 -9.76 2.58 -9.28
N LEU A 150 -11.03 2.63 -8.87
CA LEU A 150 -12.06 1.68 -9.25
C LEU A 150 -12.42 1.75 -10.73
N ASP A 151 -12.53 2.95 -11.30
CA ASP A 151 -12.80 3.13 -12.73
C ASP A 151 -11.68 2.55 -13.63
N LEU A 152 -10.45 2.46 -13.11
CA LEU A 152 -9.36 1.72 -13.74
C LEU A 152 -9.45 0.21 -13.47
N ALA A 153 -9.59 -0.19 -12.21
CA ALA A 153 -9.60 -1.59 -11.79
C ALA A 153 -10.75 -2.39 -12.43
N GLU A 154 -11.93 -1.79 -12.58
CA GLU A 154 -13.13 -2.45 -13.13
C GLU A 154 -13.03 -2.81 -14.61
N ARG A 155 -12.00 -2.32 -15.31
CA ARG A 155 -11.67 -2.76 -16.68
C ARG A 155 -11.07 -4.17 -16.71
N PHE A 156 -10.68 -4.72 -15.55
CA PHE A 156 -10.03 -6.01 -15.39
C PHE A 156 -10.78 -6.91 -14.40
N PRO A 157 -10.58 -8.25 -14.45
CA PRO A 157 -11.14 -9.17 -13.48
C PRO A 157 -10.78 -8.81 -12.03
N ALA A 158 -11.72 -8.96 -11.10
CA ALA A 158 -11.54 -8.55 -9.69
C ALA A 158 -10.43 -9.32 -8.96
N GLN A 159 -10.16 -10.54 -9.39
CA GLN A 159 -9.04 -11.34 -8.88
C GLN A 159 -7.67 -10.89 -9.40
N GLN A 160 -7.63 -10.08 -10.47
CA GLN A 160 -6.38 -9.53 -11.00
C GLN A 160 -6.10 -8.13 -10.42
N VAL A 161 -7.09 -7.24 -10.49
CA VAL A 161 -6.90 -5.82 -10.16
C VAL A 161 -7.99 -5.34 -9.19
N GLY A 162 -7.54 -4.81 -8.07
CA GLY A 162 -8.36 -4.20 -7.04
C GLY A 162 -7.75 -2.88 -6.57
N VAL A 163 -8.10 -2.49 -5.36
CA VAL A 163 -7.68 -1.22 -4.75
C VAL A 163 -7.13 -1.42 -3.36
N THR A 164 -6.20 -0.54 -3.00
CA THR A 164 -5.81 -0.27 -1.61
C THR A 164 -6.72 0.81 -1.05
N VAL A 165 -7.27 0.58 0.14
CA VAL A 165 -7.94 1.60 0.92
C VAL A 165 -6.92 2.10 1.96
N ASP A 166 -6.26 3.23 1.71
CA ASP A 166 -5.36 3.87 2.69
C ASP A 166 -5.99 5.16 3.22
N THR A 167 -6.34 5.16 4.50
CA THR A 167 -6.94 6.32 5.20
C THR A 167 -6.16 7.62 5.00
N TYR A 168 -4.82 7.63 5.01
CA TYR A 168 -4.05 8.87 4.83
C TYR A 168 -4.30 9.52 3.47
N HIS A 169 -4.63 8.71 2.46
CA HIS A 169 -4.81 9.17 1.10
C HIS A 169 -6.23 9.63 0.78
N ILE A 170 -7.23 9.10 1.49
CA ILE A 170 -8.64 9.24 1.10
C ILE A 170 -9.53 9.84 2.19
N TRP A 171 -9.02 10.11 3.39
CA TRP A 171 -9.86 10.57 4.51
C TRP A 171 -10.65 11.86 4.24
N TRP A 172 -10.15 12.70 3.34
CA TRP A 172 -10.73 13.99 2.96
C TRP A 172 -11.87 13.88 1.92
N ASP A 173 -12.01 12.73 1.26
CA ASP A 173 -12.92 12.52 0.14
C ASP A 173 -14.29 12.05 0.64
N ASP A 174 -15.31 12.90 0.52
CA ASP A 174 -16.69 12.63 0.95
C ASP A 174 -17.35 11.48 0.17
N ARG A 175 -16.78 11.08 -0.97
CA ARG A 175 -17.25 9.94 -1.77
C ARG A 175 -16.59 8.62 -1.37
N ALA A 176 -15.50 8.66 -0.60
CA ALA A 176 -14.74 7.46 -0.25
C ALA A 176 -15.60 6.36 0.42
N PRO A 177 -16.53 6.64 1.35
CA PRO A 177 -17.38 5.61 1.94
C PRO A 177 -18.25 4.88 0.89
N GLU A 178 -18.85 5.61 -0.04
CA GLU A 178 -19.62 5.03 -1.17
C GLU A 178 -18.72 4.15 -2.05
N GLN A 179 -17.49 4.60 -2.32
CA GLN A 179 -16.55 3.85 -3.14
C GLN A 179 -15.99 2.60 -2.43
N ILE A 180 -15.83 2.62 -1.11
CA ILE A 180 -15.48 1.42 -0.33
C ILE A 180 -16.60 0.37 -0.46
N ALA A 181 -17.86 0.78 -0.33
CA ALA A 181 -18.99 -0.12 -0.53
C ALA A 181 -19.03 -0.69 -1.96
N ARG A 182 -18.78 0.13 -2.99
CA ARG A 182 -18.63 -0.32 -4.39
C ARG A 182 -17.49 -1.33 -4.55
N ALA A 183 -16.33 -1.06 -3.96
CA ALA A 183 -15.17 -1.94 -4.00
C ALA A 183 -15.48 -3.30 -3.35
N GLY A 184 -16.15 -3.30 -2.19
CA GLY A 184 -16.58 -4.51 -1.49
C GLY A 184 -17.56 -5.35 -2.29
N ALA A 185 -18.60 -4.72 -2.86
CA ALA A 185 -19.57 -5.41 -3.71
C ALA A 185 -18.93 -6.06 -4.95
N GLY A 186 -17.81 -5.51 -5.43
CA GLY A 186 -17.03 -6.08 -6.53
C GLY A 186 -15.94 -7.07 -6.11
N GLY A 187 -15.71 -7.30 -4.81
CA GLY A 187 -14.60 -8.11 -4.31
C GLY A 187 -13.21 -7.50 -4.59
N ARG A 188 -13.11 -6.16 -4.58
CA ARG A 188 -11.94 -5.41 -5.04
C ARG A 188 -11.14 -4.71 -3.94
N ILE A 189 -11.55 -4.80 -2.68
CA ILE A 189 -10.71 -4.34 -1.56
C ILE A 189 -9.62 -5.38 -1.37
N HIS A 190 -8.42 -5.12 -1.92
CA HIS A 190 -7.30 -6.08 -1.85
C HIS A 190 -6.48 -5.87 -0.59
N THR A 191 -6.34 -4.62 -0.12
CA THR A 191 -5.68 -4.30 1.15
C THR A 191 -6.24 -3.03 1.79
N PHE A 192 -6.13 -2.94 3.12
CA PHE A 192 -6.56 -1.80 3.93
C PHE A 192 -5.42 -1.32 4.83
N GLN A 193 -5.12 -0.02 4.74
CA GLN A 193 -4.01 0.63 5.42
C GLN A 193 -4.50 1.81 6.28
N LEU A 194 -3.94 1.88 7.48
CA LEU A 194 -4.24 2.90 8.48
C LEU A 194 -3.04 3.81 8.71
N ALA A 195 -3.34 5.10 8.75
CA ALA A 195 -2.43 6.16 9.12
C ALA A 195 -3.26 7.39 9.50
N ASP A 196 -2.76 8.19 10.43
CA ASP A 196 -3.47 9.38 10.88
C ASP A 196 -3.03 10.63 10.14
N TRP A 197 -3.89 11.65 10.14
CA TRP A 197 -3.61 12.96 9.56
C TRP A 197 -3.31 13.98 10.64
N THR A 198 -2.07 14.48 10.67
CA THR A 198 -1.65 15.52 11.62
C THR A 198 -1.30 16.80 10.90
N THR A 199 -1.53 17.94 11.57
CA THR A 199 -1.15 19.25 11.07
C THR A 199 -0.38 20.04 12.13
N PRO A 200 0.59 20.89 11.74
CA PRO A 200 1.00 21.23 10.37
C PRO A 200 1.73 20.07 9.66
N LEU A 201 1.60 20.01 8.32
CA LEU A 201 2.35 19.06 7.50
C LEU A 201 3.82 19.50 7.39
N PRO A 202 4.78 18.55 7.33
CA PRO A 202 6.18 18.87 7.10
C PRO A 202 6.43 19.36 5.67
N GLU A 203 7.58 20.00 5.46
CA GLU A 203 8.07 20.32 4.12
C GLU A 203 8.16 19.06 3.26
N GLY A 204 7.71 19.14 2.01
CA GLY A 204 7.66 18.00 1.09
C GLY A 204 6.55 16.99 1.36
N VAL A 205 5.76 17.16 2.43
CA VAL A 205 4.50 16.45 2.79
C VAL A 205 4.53 14.92 2.94
N LEU A 206 5.57 14.24 2.43
CA LEU A 206 5.69 12.79 2.38
C LEU A 206 5.66 12.13 3.77
N ASN A 207 6.42 12.71 4.70
CA ASN A 207 6.59 12.17 6.05
C ASN A 207 5.60 12.82 7.04
N GLY A 208 4.40 13.19 6.56
CA GLY A 208 3.35 13.86 7.33
C GLY A 208 2.36 12.93 8.02
N ARG A 209 2.52 11.60 7.92
CA ARG A 209 1.60 10.65 8.57
C ARG A 209 1.74 10.77 10.08
N GLY A 210 0.62 10.82 10.80
CA GLY A 210 0.58 10.82 12.26
C GLY A 210 0.56 9.41 12.83
N GLN A 211 0.99 9.26 14.08
CA GLN A 211 0.69 8.06 14.84
C GLN A 211 -0.82 7.93 15.01
N ILE A 212 -1.33 6.69 15.02
CA ILE A 212 -2.76 6.42 15.11
C ILE A 212 -3.34 6.99 16.41
N GLY A 213 -4.37 7.83 16.29
CA GLY A 213 -5.08 8.46 17.40
C GLY A 213 -4.57 9.85 17.76
N ASP A 214 -3.48 10.33 17.14
CA ASP A 214 -2.96 11.70 17.36
C ASP A 214 -3.62 12.73 16.44
N GLY A 215 -4.27 12.30 15.36
CA GLY A 215 -4.70 13.16 14.27
C GLY A 215 -6.22 13.32 14.16
N ALA A 216 -6.65 13.61 12.93
CA ALA A 216 -8.03 13.97 12.62
C ALA A 216 -8.90 12.80 12.13
N ILE A 217 -8.31 11.63 11.87
CA ILE A 217 -9.02 10.51 11.23
C ILE A 217 -9.64 9.61 12.31
N ASP A 218 -10.96 9.38 12.26
CA ASP A 218 -11.63 8.40 13.11
C ASP A 218 -11.41 6.98 12.58
N MET A 219 -10.42 6.28 13.11
CA MET A 219 -10.06 4.94 12.63
C MET A 219 -11.17 3.92 12.75
N ARG A 220 -12.05 4.03 13.77
CA ARG A 220 -13.16 3.10 13.96
C ARG A 220 -14.22 3.31 12.90
N GLU A 221 -14.48 4.56 12.54
CA GLU A 221 -15.38 4.89 11.43
C GLU A 221 -14.86 4.26 10.12
N TRP A 222 -13.58 4.45 9.80
CA TRP A 222 -12.98 3.88 8.59
C TRP A 222 -12.93 2.35 8.58
N LEU A 223 -12.65 1.73 9.73
CA LEU A 223 -12.77 0.29 9.89
C LEU A 223 -14.21 -0.18 9.61
N SER A 224 -15.21 0.52 10.14
CA SER A 224 -16.61 0.14 9.95
C SER A 224 -17.04 0.14 8.49
N TYR A 225 -16.47 1.05 7.66
CA TYR A 225 -16.75 1.09 6.22
C TYR A 225 -16.21 -0.15 5.50
N VAL A 226 -14.98 -0.57 5.78
CA VAL A 226 -14.39 -1.75 5.12
C VAL A 226 -15.00 -3.06 5.63
N GLU A 227 -15.34 -3.15 6.92
CA GLU A 227 -16.05 -4.29 7.51
C GLU A 227 -17.45 -4.44 6.91
N ALA A 228 -18.21 -3.35 6.80
CA ALA A 228 -19.52 -3.35 6.15
C ALA A 228 -19.45 -3.71 4.67
N ALA A 229 -18.32 -3.42 4.01
CA ALA A 229 -18.01 -3.82 2.65
C ALA A 229 -17.53 -5.28 2.52
N GLY A 230 -17.41 -6.02 3.63
CA GLY A 230 -17.05 -7.43 3.65
C GLY A 230 -15.55 -7.71 3.62
N TYR A 231 -14.70 -6.72 3.89
CA TYR A 231 -13.25 -6.93 3.99
C TYR A 231 -12.91 -7.72 5.26
N THR A 232 -12.16 -8.81 5.10
CA THR A 232 -11.71 -9.69 6.20
C THR A 232 -10.20 -9.89 6.23
N GLY A 233 -9.48 -9.14 5.40
CA GLY A 233 -8.02 -9.20 5.31
C GLY A 233 -7.32 -8.51 6.48
N SER A 234 -6.00 -8.46 6.41
CA SER A 234 -5.19 -7.81 7.44
C SER A 234 -5.34 -6.28 7.40
N ILE A 235 -5.26 -5.65 8.56
CA ILE A 235 -5.24 -4.20 8.68
C ILE A 235 -3.78 -3.79 8.90
N GLU A 236 -3.21 -3.08 7.94
CA GLU A 236 -1.82 -2.64 8.01
C GLU A 236 -1.75 -1.22 8.57
N VAL A 237 -0.80 -0.95 9.46
CA VAL A 237 -0.48 0.42 9.86
C VAL A 237 0.73 0.87 9.07
N GLU A 238 0.68 1.99 8.34
CA GLU A 238 1.77 2.50 7.51
C GLU A 238 2.09 3.96 7.86
N LEU A 239 3.27 4.23 8.44
CA LEU A 239 3.58 5.52 9.03
C LEU A 239 4.90 6.07 8.51
N PHE A 240 4.85 7.12 7.70
CA PHE A 240 6.04 7.90 7.33
C PHE A 240 6.06 9.17 8.17
N ASN A 241 6.99 9.22 9.13
CA ASN A 241 7.10 10.33 10.05
C ASN A 241 8.52 10.41 10.60
N ASP A 242 9.21 11.51 10.34
CA ASP A 242 10.61 11.69 10.75
C ASP A 242 10.78 11.73 12.28
N GLY A 243 9.79 12.25 13.00
CA GLY A 243 9.78 12.26 14.46
C GLY A 243 9.64 10.85 15.06
N LEU A 244 8.79 10.01 14.47
CA LEU A 244 8.69 8.59 14.84
C LEU A 244 9.96 7.84 14.46
N TRP A 245 10.53 8.11 13.29
CA TRP A 245 11.76 7.46 12.82
C TRP A 245 13.03 7.86 13.59
N ALA A 246 13.01 9.01 14.27
CA ALA A 246 14.11 9.45 15.13
C ALA A 246 14.16 8.74 16.50
N ARG A 247 13.11 7.99 16.86
CA ARG A 247 13.00 7.23 18.11
C ARG A 247 13.42 5.77 17.92
N ASP A 248 13.55 5.02 19.02
CA ASP A 248 13.80 3.58 18.98
C ASP A 248 12.68 2.82 18.25
N GLY A 249 13.06 1.97 17.28
CA GLY A 249 12.08 1.29 16.44
C GLY A 249 11.20 0.28 17.18
N ARG A 250 11.73 -0.39 18.22
CA ARG A 250 10.96 -1.37 19.00
C ARG A 250 9.94 -0.65 19.87
N GLU A 251 10.33 0.46 20.49
CA GLU A 251 9.42 1.31 21.27
C GLU A 251 8.28 1.85 20.42
N VAL A 252 8.58 2.37 19.21
CA VAL A 252 7.55 2.94 18.33
C VAL A 252 6.62 1.85 17.80
N LEU A 253 7.14 0.65 17.48
CA LEU A 253 6.30 -0.47 17.06
C LEU A 253 5.38 -0.94 18.20
N ALA A 254 5.90 -1.04 19.43
CA ALA A 254 5.12 -1.36 20.61
C ALA A 254 4.02 -0.32 20.89
N GLU A 255 4.35 0.97 20.80
CA GLU A 255 3.39 2.07 20.92
C GLU A 255 2.29 1.96 19.85
N THR A 256 2.68 1.71 18.60
CA THR A 256 1.73 1.55 17.49
C THR A 256 0.80 0.37 17.72
N ALA A 257 1.32 -0.78 18.18
CA ALA A 257 0.49 -1.95 18.49
C ALA A 257 -0.50 -1.65 19.63
N ALA A 258 -0.07 -0.95 20.68
CA ALA A 258 -0.95 -0.55 21.78
C ALA A 258 -2.06 0.41 21.30
N ARG A 259 -1.69 1.43 20.52
CA ARG A 259 -2.63 2.41 19.95
C ARG A 259 -3.59 1.80 18.94
N PHE A 260 -3.15 0.81 18.16
CA PHE A 260 -4.04 0.04 17.31
C PHE A 260 -5.14 -0.64 18.12
N MET A 261 -4.80 -1.26 19.26
CA MET A 261 -5.80 -1.84 20.14
C MET A 261 -6.73 -0.80 20.76
N GLU A 262 -6.24 0.40 21.06
CA GLU A 262 -7.02 1.46 21.71
C GLU A 262 -7.96 2.22 20.75
N HIS A 263 -7.48 2.54 19.55
CA HIS A 263 -8.17 3.44 18.63
C HIS A 263 -8.86 2.72 17.47
N VAL A 264 -8.55 1.45 17.22
CA VAL A 264 -9.09 0.69 16.08
C VAL A 264 -10.01 -0.45 16.55
N LEU A 265 -9.53 -1.33 17.45
CA LEU A 265 -10.26 -2.56 17.80
C LEU A 265 -11.12 -2.51 19.08
N ARG A 266 -10.90 -1.54 19.97
CA ARG A 266 -11.69 -1.36 21.21
C ARG A 266 -12.52 -0.11 21.11
#